data_AF-A0A1Y9TLR6-F1
#
_entry.id   AF-A0A1Y9TLR6-F1
#
_cell.length_a   1.000
_cell.length_b   1.000
_cell.length_c   1.000
_cell.angle_alpha   90.00
_cell.angle_beta   90.00
_cell.angle_gamma   90.00
#
_symmetry.space_group_name_H-M   'P 1'
#
loop_
_entity.id
_entity.type
_entity.pdbx_description
1 polymer ?
#
loop_
_entity_poly.entity_id
_entity_poly.type
_entity_poly.pdbx_seq_one_letter_code
_entity_poly.pdbx_strand_id
1 'polypeptide(L)' 'MPMQNELTLEQEFKLAVYAKKIKKLNIAQSQFYLIEILKQMMIKDNMIRYVIKNIGNLRIKE' A
#
# COMPACT_ATOMS: atom_id res chain seq x y z
N MET A 1 8.02 14.94 16.92
CA MET A 1 6.90 14.48 16.08
C MET A 1 7.31 13.14 15.50
N PRO A 2 6.50 12.06 15.60
CA PRO A 2 6.86 10.80 14.94
C PRO A 2 7.08 11.10 13.45
N MET A 3 8.14 10.55 12.86
CA MET A 3 8.46 10.86 11.47
C MET A 3 7.28 10.45 10.59
N GLN A 4 6.90 11.32 9.66
CA GLN A 4 5.59 11.35 8.99
C GLN A 4 5.22 10.09 8.17
N ASN A 5 6.09 9.07 8.15
CA ASN A 5 5.96 7.82 7.40
C ASN A 5 6.21 6.56 8.26
N GLU A 6 6.27 6.68 9.58
CA GLU A 6 6.36 5.52 10.47
C GLU A 6 5.07 4.70 10.42
N LEU A 7 5.21 3.38 10.46
CA LEU A 7 4.05 2.50 10.59
C LEU A 7 3.50 2.62 12.01
N THR A 8 2.18 2.63 12.11
CA THR A 8 1.51 2.46 13.39
C THR A 8 1.74 1.04 13.91
N LEU A 9 1.69 0.84 15.23
CA LEU A 9 1.81 -0.47 15.87
C LEU A 9 0.83 -1.51 15.26
N GLU A 10 -0.38 -1.08 14.91
CA GLU A 10 -1.37 -1.95 14.27
C GLU A 10 -0.94 -2.40 12.86
N GLN A 11 -0.35 -1.50 12.08
CA GLN A 11 0.17 -1.82 10.74
C GLN A 11 1.36 -2.77 10.84
N GLU A 12 2.28 -2.55 11.78
CA GLU A 12 3.39 -3.47 12.05
C GLU A 12 2.89 -4.86 12.47
N PHE A 13 1.89 -4.91 13.35
CA PHE A 13 1.26 -6.17 13.76
C PHE A 13 0.62 -6.90 12.56
N LYS A 14 -0.08 -6.19 11.69
CA LYS A 14 -0.63 -6.75 10.45
C LYS A 14 0.47 -7.35 9.57
N LEU A 15 1.59 -6.65 9.39
CA LEU A 15 2.73 -7.15 8.62
C LEU A 15 3.32 -8.43 9.23
N ALA A 16 3.45 -8.50 10.56
CA ALA A 16 3.92 -9.70 11.25
C ALA A 16 2.99 -10.90 11.02
N VAL A 17 1.67 -10.69 11.01
CA VAL A 17 0.68 -11.73 10.67
C VAL A 17 0.81 -12.16 9.21
N TYR A 18 0.96 -11.22 8.28
CA TYR A 18 1.16 -11.55 6.86
C TYR A 18 2.45 -12.32 6.61
N ALA A 19 3.56 -11.96 7.26
CA ALA A 19 4.82 -12.69 7.15
C ALA A 19 4.66 -14.17 7.54
N LYS A 20 3.89 -14.46 8.60
CA LYS A 20 3.56 -15.85 9.00
C LYS A 20 2.70 -16.58 7.96
N LYS A 21 1.79 -15.87 7.27
CA LYS A 21 0.94 -16.45 6.21
C LYS A 21 1.75 -16.75 4.95
N ILE A 22 2.64 -15.83 4.53
CA ILE A 22 3.46 -15.98 3.33
C ILE A 22 4.38 -17.20 3.44
N LYS A 23 4.95 -17.48 4.61
CA LYS A 23 5.78 -18.68 4.86
C LYS A 23 5.06 -20.01 4.59
N LYS A 24 3.73 -20.02 4.52
CA LYS A 24 2.91 -21.22 4.24
C LYS A 24 2.58 -21.39 2.76
N LEU A 25 2.92 -20.42 1.92
CA LEU A 25 2.61 -20.46 0.50
C LEU A 25 3.63 -21.30 -0.25
N ASN A 26 3.16 -22.04 -1.25
CA ASN A 26 4.05 -22.63 -2.25
C ASN A 26 4.47 -21.59 -3.31
N ILE A 27 5.35 -21.98 -4.22
CA ILE A 27 5.93 -21.09 -5.24
C ILE A 27 4.84 -20.50 -6.14
N ALA A 28 3.92 -21.32 -6.66
CA ALA A 28 2.86 -20.87 -7.56
C ALA A 28 1.92 -19.86 -6.88
N GLN A 29 1.53 -20.14 -5.63
CA GLN A 29 0.72 -19.22 -4.83
C GLN A 29 1.45 -17.91 -4.56
N SER A 30 2.74 -17.99 -4.20
CA SER A 30 3.57 -16.81 -3.93
C SER A 30 3.70 -15.90 -5.15
N GLN A 31 3.93 -16.49 -6.33
CA GLN A 31 4.02 -15.77 -7.60
C GLN A 31 2.68 -15.12 -7.97
N PHE A 32 1.57 -15.85 -7.82
CA PHE A 32 0.23 -15.31 -8.07
C PHE A 32 -0.06 -14.09 -7.19
N TYR A 33 0.12 -14.22 -5.87
CA TYR A 33 -0.15 -13.10 -4.96
C TYR A 33 0.80 -11.92 -5.15
N LEU A 34 2.06 -12.17 -5.51
CA LEU A 34 3.01 -11.10 -5.81
C LEU A 34 2.53 -10.25 -7.00
N ILE A 35 2.12 -10.89 -8.10
CA ILE A 35 1.60 -10.21 -9.29
C ILE A 35 0.36 -9.37 -8.94
N GLU A 36 -0.57 -9.95 -8.19
CA GLU A 36 -1.79 -9.23 -7.79
C GLU A 36 -1.49 -8.04 -6.88
N ILE A 37 -0.59 -8.18 -5.90
CA ILE A 37 -0.17 -7.07 -5.04
C ILE A 37 0.46 -5.95 -5.86
N LEU A 38 1.37 -6.27 -6.80
CA LEU A 38 2.00 -5.26 -7.65
C LEU A 38 0.98 -4.49 -8.50
N LYS A 39 -0.01 -5.18 -9.09
CA LYS A 39 -1.11 -4.51 -9.82
C LYS A 39 -1.89 -3.56 -8.91
N GLN A 40 -2.25 -4.01 -7.70
CA GLN A 40 -2.97 -3.18 -6.74
C GLN A 40 -2.15 -1.96 -6.29
N MET A 41 -0.82 -2.11 -6.17
CA MET A 41 0.07 -1.00 -5.85
C MET A 41 0.09 0.05 -6.97
N MET A 42 0.12 -0.35 -8.25
CA MET A 42 0.05 0.58 -9.38
C MET A 42 -1.27 1.36 -9.41
N ILE A 43 -2.40 0.68 -9.15
CA ILE A 43 -3.72 1.32 -9.08
C ILE A 43 -3.77 2.32 -7.93
N LYS A 44 -3.27 1.94 -6.74
CA LYS A 44 -3.21 2.82 -5.57
C LYS A 44 -2.37 4.06 -5.84
N ASP A 45 -1.24 3.89 -6.52
CA ASP A 45 -0.34 4.98 -6.91
C ASP A 45 -1.01 5.97 -7.88
N ASN A 46 -1.74 5.46 -8.89
CA ASN A 46 -2.58 6.30 -9.76
C ASN A 46 -3.65 7.06 -8.98
N MET A 47 -4.32 6.41 -8.02
CA MET A 47 -5.35 7.02 -7.20
C MET A 47 -4.78 8.14 -6.32
N ILE A 48 -3.63 7.92 -5.67
CA ILE A 48 -2.95 8.94 -4.86
C ILE A 48 -2.58 10.15 -5.74
N ARG A 49 -2.00 9.92 -6.92
CA ARG A 49 -1.70 11.00 -7.87
C ARG A 49 -2.93 11.82 -8.24
N TYR A 50 -4.05 11.15 -8.52
CA TYR A 50 -5.30 11.81 -8.86
C TYR A 50 -5.80 12.69 -7.71
N VAL A 51 -5.83 12.15 -6.49
CA VAL A 51 -6.28 12.88 -5.29
C VAL A 51 -5.40 14.11 -5.04
N ILE A 52 -4.07 13.95 -5.06
CA ILE A 52 -3.14 15.07 -4.86
C ILE A 52 -3.35 16.17 -5.91
N LYS A 53 -3.48 15.80 -7.19
CA LYS A 53 -3.72 16.75 -8.28
C LYS A 53 -5.01 17.53 -8.08
N ASN A 54 -6.08 16.86 -7.66
CA ASN A 54 -7.37 17.51 -7.47
C ASN A 54 -7.43 18.40 -6.23
N ILE A 55 -6.80 17.99 -5.13
CA ILE A 55 -6.63 18.86 -3.95
C ILE A 55 -5.86 20.12 -4.34
N GLY A 56 -4.77 19.99 -5.11
CA GLY A 56 -4.03 21.13 -5.65
C GLY A 56 -4.90 22.05 -6.51
N ASN A 57 -5.70 21.48 -7.43
CA ASN A 57 -6.58 22.25 -8.30
C ASN A 57 -7.73 22.96 -7.55
N LEU A 58 -8.27 22.34 -6.49
CA LEU A 58 -9.30 22.95 -5.64
C LEU A 58 -8.75 24.18 -4.91
N ARG A 59 -7.51 24.10 -4.42
CA ARG A 59 -6.85 25.15 -3.65
C ARG A 59 -6.36 26.35 -4.47
N ILE A 60 -6.32 26.22 -5.81
CA ILE A 60 -5.96 27.31 -6.75
C ILE A 60 -7.22 28.05 -7.25
N LYS A 61 -8.42 27.50 -7.01
CA LYS A 61 -9.70 28.12 -7.41
C LYS A 61 -10.34 28.99 -6.31
N GLU A 62 -9.78 28.99 -5.11
CA GLU A 62 -10.09 29.91 -3.99
C GLU A 62 -9.03 31.01 -3.93
#